data_AF-A0A9P5L1C8-F1
#
_entry.id   AF-A0A9P5L1C8-F1
#
_cell.length_a   1.000
_cell.length_b   1.000
_cell.length_c   1.000
_cell.angle_alpha   90.00
_cell.angle_beta   90.00
_cell.angle_gamma   90.00
#
_symmetry.space_group_name_H-M   'P 1'
#
loop_
_entity.id
_entity.type
_entity.pdbx_description
1 polymer ?
#
loop_
_entity_poly.entity_id
_entity_poly.type
_entity_poly.pdbx_seq_one_letter_code
_entity_poly.pdbx_strand_id
1 'polypeptide(L)'
;MWDKVFGSESTIWRDRFGKHYDIVPGKTSRELKIEYEIRALVLRASIQFKEKEDERQYLWMEVMQTMIEEVLTLPISPGDTSKTLQRIHETLDRCLSSFALDPKLTLPCRRNDYNLKEVYSCGDEVGVPFIDHENLAIGRLLDIRHFWQRHVMNSFELSFRDSFSELPEDVKPKMRKEIPTEATKLSSSWLGYYSCIHPVSDLLKTDRQTCADIEIHGELIDPMTLDLKPSEHFWPEKCSKIIPLAGGPDTKRTYFEGKQSSYNGPDEVGNHVFGFTEEIAASHGGFGGWMRICFMLVDGEVDDEDEDNEEKTPSLLMESEGWIHGYEAAIIPGGRMMLGRWLDMKATDARGPFIFWDV
;
A
#
# COMPACT_ATOMS: atom_id res chain seq x y z
N MET A 1 -25.27 28.87 0.44
CA MET A 1 -24.96 30.07 1.25
C MET A 1 -24.45 31.24 0.40
N TRP A 2 -23.76 30.99 -0.73
CA TRP A 2 -23.17 32.04 -1.59
C TRP A 2 -24.14 32.74 -2.56
N ASP A 3 -25.21 32.07 -3.00
CA ASP A 3 -26.26 32.68 -3.87
C ASP A 3 -26.98 33.88 -3.25
N LYS A 4 -26.96 33.99 -1.92
CA LYS A 4 -27.60 35.10 -1.20
C LYS A 4 -26.74 36.37 -1.14
N VAL A 5 -25.47 36.33 -1.56
CA VAL A 5 -24.51 37.42 -1.31
C VAL A 5 -23.97 38.06 -2.59
N PHE A 6 -23.81 37.33 -3.70
CA PHE A 6 -23.30 37.89 -4.96
C PHE A 6 -24.04 37.37 -6.19
N GLY A 7 -24.38 38.28 -7.11
CA GLY A 7 -25.03 37.94 -8.40
C GLY A 7 -24.15 37.10 -9.32
N SER A 8 -24.76 36.42 -10.29
CA SER A 8 -24.06 35.50 -11.22
C SER A 8 -23.02 36.17 -12.11
N GLU A 9 -23.22 37.45 -12.46
CA GLU A 9 -22.28 38.21 -13.31
C GLU A 9 -21.13 38.86 -12.52
N SER A 10 -21.08 38.67 -11.19
CA SER A 10 -20.07 39.29 -10.34
C SER A 10 -18.65 38.83 -10.71
N THR A 11 -17.73 39.78 -10.82
CA THR A 11 -16.30 39.53 -11.08
C THR A 11 -15.64 38.68 -9.98
N ILE A 12 -16.25 38.64 -8.79
CA ILE A 12 -15.83 37.78 -7.67
C ILE A 12 -15.78 36.30 -8.08
N TRP A 13 -16.65 35.86 -8.98
CA TRP A 13 -16.64 34.47 -9.46
C TRP A 13 -15.43 34.16 -10.34
N ARG A 14 -14.97 35.13 -11.15
CA ARG A 14 -13.71 35.00 -11.90
C ARG A 14 -12.52 34.91 -10.96
N ASP A 15 -12.46 35.76 -9.95
CA ASP A 15 -11.38 35.76 -8.96
C ASP A 15 -11.32 34.43 -8.19
N ARG A 16 -12.48 33.96 -7.70
CA ARG A 16 -12.57 32.66 -7.01
C ARG A 16 -12.20 31.49 -7.91
N PHE A 17 -12.69 31.47 -9.14
CA PHE A 17 -12.32 30.43 -10.09
C PHE A 17 -10.82 30.47 -10.37
N GLY A 18 -10.28 31.64 -10.73
CA GLY A 18 -8.86 31.86 -11.04
C GLY A 18 -7.89 31.60 -9.89
N LYS A 19 -8.39 31.60 -8.65
CA LYS A 19 -7.63 31.18 -7.48
C LYS A 19 -7.34 29.67 -7.48
N HIS A 20 -8.23 28.87 -8.04
CA HIS A 20 -8.20 27.40 -7.94
C HIS A 20 -8.02 26.68 -9.28
N TYR A 21 -8.35 27.34 -10.39
CA TYR A 21 -8.39 26.76 -11.73
C TYR A 21 -7.90 27.79 -12.74
N ASP A 22 -7.42 27.32 -13.87
CA ASP A 22 -7.04 28.17 -14.99
C ASP A 22 -8.29 28.63 -15.76
N ILE A 23 -8.36 29.92 -16.08
CA ILE A 23 -9.52 30.48 -16.77
C ILE A 23 -9.34 30.34 -18.28
N VAL A 24 -10.18 29.51 -18.90
CA VAL A 24 -10.25 29.42 -20.37
C VAL A 24 -10.71 30.76 -20.95
N PRO A 25 -10.03 31.30 -21.98
CA PRO A 25 -10.42 32.54 -22.64
C PRO A 25 -11.88 32.49 -23.14
N GLY A 26 -12.60 33.61 -23.00
CA GLY A 26 -13.98 33.74 -23.49
C GLY A 26 -15.08 33.33 -22.51
N LYS A 27 -14.78 32.64 -21.41
CA LYS A 27 -15.78 32.30 -20.38
C LYS A 27 -16.29 33.55 -19.65
N THR A 28 -17.61 33.63 -19.47
CA THR A 28 -18.29 34.66 -18.69
C THR A 28 -18.20 34.40 -17.18
N SER A 29 -18.42 35.41 -16.34
CA SER A 29 -18.44 35.24 -14.88
C SER A 29 -19.52 34.26 -14.43
N ARG A 30 -20.66 34.23 -15.13
CA ARG A 30 -21.77 33.30 -14.85
C ARG A 30 -21.40 31.86 -15.15
N GLU A 31 -20.72 31.59 -16.26
CA GLU A 31 -20.24 30.24 -16.59
C GLU A 31 -19.21 29.76 -15.56
N LEU A 32 -18.24 30.62 -15.22
CA LEU A 32 -17.23 30.30 -14.20
C LEU A 32 -17.85 30.08 -12.82
N LYS A 33 -18.93 30.80 -12.47
CA LYS A 33 -19.68 30.52 -11.23
C LYS A 33 -20.22 29.10 -11.22
N ILE A 34 -20.96 28.72 -12.27
CA ILE A 34 -21.61 27.41 -12.37
C ILE A 34 -20.56 26.30 -12.28
N GLU A 35 -19.47 26.43 -13.05
CA GLU A 35 -18.38 25.44 -13.05
C GLU A 35 -17.65 25.38 -11.70
N TYR A 36 -17.38 26.53 -11.07
CA TYR A 36 -16.77 26.56 -9.74
C TYR A 36 -17.63 25.82 -8.73
N GLU A 37 -18.94 26.06 -8.73
CA GLU A 37 -19.88 25.44 -7.79
C GLU A 37 -20.01 23.93 -8.03
N ILE A 38 -20.11 23.50 -9.29
CA ILE A 38 -20.13 22.08 -9.66
C ILE A 38 -18.83 21.40 -9.23
N ARG A 39 -17.66 21.94 -9.61
CA ARG A 39 -16.35 21.36 -9.26
C ARG A 39 -16.14 21.32 -7.75
N ALA A 40 -16.49 22.40 -7.04
CA ALA A 40 -16.35 22.44 -5.59
C ALA A 40 -17.25 21.43 -4.86
N LEU A 41 -18.43 21.13 -5.42
CA LEU A 41 -19.34 20.13 -4.88
C LEU A 41 -18.86 18.71 -5.20
N VAL A 42 -18.60 18.43 -6.48
CA VAL A 42 -18.27 17.10 -6.99
C VAL A 42 -16.90 16.63 -6.49
N LEU A 43 -15.86 17.46 -6.60
CA LEU A 43 -14.50 17.09 -6.16
C LEU A 43 -14.34 17.06 -4.64
N ARG A 44 -15.33 17.57 -3.88
CA ARG A 44 -15.39 17.40 -2.42
C ARG A 44 -15.91 16.02 -2.04
N ALA A 45 -16.73 15.37 -2.87
CA ALA A 45 -17.26 14.05 -2.60
C ALA A 45 -16.12 13.01 -2.63
N SER A 46 -16.03 12.18 -1.58
CA SER A 46 -15.14 11.02 -1.56
C SER A 46 -15.74 9.94 -2.45
N ILE A 47 -14.99 9.49 -3.46
CA ILE A 47 -15.42 8.41 -4.34
C ILE A 47 -14.78 7.11 -3.90
N GLN A 48 -15.59 6.07 -3.82
CA GLN A 48 -15.12 4.70 -3.60
C GLN A 48 -15.51 3.87 -4.82
N PHE A 49 -14.53 3.33 -5.55
CA PHE A 49 -14.74 2.48 -6.72
C PHE A 49 -14.97 1.00 -6.34
N LYS A 50 -15.50 0.74 -5.14
CA LYS A 50 -15.68 -0.62 -4.58
C LYS A 50 -16.97 -1.30 -5.00
N GLU A 51 -17.97 -0.54 -5.43
CA GLU A 51 -19.31 -1.03 -5.77
C GLU A 51 -19.60 -0.81 -7.25
N LYS A 52 -20.74 -1.37 -7.73
CA LYS A 52 -21.24 -1.15 -9.09
C LYS A 52 -21.33 0.35 -9.38
N GLU A 53 -20.94 0.73 -10.59
CA GLU A 53 -20.91 2.13 -11.01
C GLU A 53 -22.22 2.85 -10.75
N ASP A 54 -22.16 3.95 -9.99
CA ASP A 54 -23.31 4.77 -9.64
C ASP A 54 -23.26 6.15 -10.31
N GLU A 55 -24.40 6.83 -10.36
CA GLU A 55 -24.53 8.15 -11.01
C GLU A 55 -23.54 9.19 -10.45
N ARG A 56 -23.10 9.03 -9.19
CA ARG A 56 -22.17 9.97 -8.54
C ARG A 56 -20.75 9.78 -9.07
N GLN A 57 -20.34 8.54 -9.28
CA GLN A 57 -19.05 8.23 -9.91
C GLN A 57 -19.01 8.72 -11.36
N TYR A 58 -20.07 8.51 -12.13
CA TYR A 58 -20.16 9.04 -13.50
C TYR A 58 -20.02 10.57 -13.53
N LEU A 59 -20.78 11.27 -12.70
CA LEU A 59 -20.72 12.73 -12.62
C LEU A 59 -19.32 13.23 -12.23
N TRP A 60 -18.64 12.52 -11.32
CA TRP A 60 -17.28 12.87 -10.93
C TRP A 60 -16.26 12.63 -12.03
N MET A 61 -16.37 11.51 -12.75
CA MET A 61 -15.53 11.22 -13.91
C MET A 61 -15.74 12.25 -15.03
N GLU A 62 -16.97 12.67 -15.28
CA GLU A 62 -17.30 13.73 -16.25
C GLU A 62 -16.67 15.08 -15.86
N VAL A 63 -16.74 15.46 -14.57
CA VAL A 63 -16.07 16.67 -14.09
C VAL A 63 -14.54 16.57 -14.24
N MET A 64 -13.95 15.41 -13.94
CA MET A 64 -12.50 15.21 -14.12
C MET A 64 -12.10 15.23 -15.59
N GLN A 65 -12.87 14.62 -16.47
CA GLN A 65 -12.65 14.62 -17.92
C GLN A 65 -12.67 16.05 -18.48
N THR A 66 -13.71 16.83 -18.17
CA THR A 66 -13.82 18.22 -18.64
C THR A 66 -12.64 19.07 -18.17
N MET A 67 -12.15 18.86 -16.94
CA MET A 67 -10.96 19.55 -16.45
C MET A 67 -9.69 19.15 -17.23
N ILE A 68 -9.54 17.88 -17.61
CA ILE A 68 -8.39 17.42 -18.41
C ILE A 68 -8.44 18.03 -19.82
N GLU A 69 -9.60 18.03 -20.47
CA GLU A 69 -9.79 18.62 -21.79
C GLU A 69 -9.47 20.13 -21.80
N GLU A 70 -9.83 20.84 -20.73
CA GLU A 70 -9.44 22.24 -20.55
C GLU A 70 -7.92 22.40 -20.46
N VAL A 71 -7.24 21.58 -19.66
CA VAL A 71 -5.77 21.63 -19.56
C VAL A 71 -5.11 21.41 -20.92
N LEU A 72 -5.61 20.46 -21.71
CA LEU A 72 -5.05 20.15 -23.03
C LEU A 72 -5.25 21.29 -24.06
N THR A 73 -6.23 22.16 -23.84
CA THR A 73 -6.56 23.26 -24.74
C THR A 73 -6.02 24.61 -24.28
N LEU A 74 -5.47 24.69 -23.06
CA LEU A 74 -4.93 25.92 -22.51
C LEU A 74 -3.54 26.24 -23.08
N PRO A 75 -3.31 27.46 -23.58
CA PRO A 75 -1.99 27.92 -23.95
C PRO A 75 -1.20 28.28 -22.69
N ILE A 76 -0.43 27.33 -22.17
CA ILE A 76 0.43 27.53 -20.99
C ILE A 76 1.81 28.02 -21.45
N SER A 77 2.29 29.13 -20.89
CA SER A 77 3.63 29.63 -21.18
C SER A 77 4.70 28.63 -20.69
N PRO A 78 5.83 28.48 -21.39
CA PRO A 78 6.92 27.65 -20.91
C PRO A 78 7.38 28.09 -19.51
N GLY A 79 7.29 27.19 -18.53
CA GLY A 79 7.66 27.44 -17.13
C GLY A 79 6.49 27.76 -16.19
N ASP A 80 5.29 28.02 -16.72
CA ASP A 80 4.08 28.18 -15.90
C ASP A 80 3.47 26.80 -15.57
N THR A 81 2.91 26.68 -14.37
CA THR A 81 2.20 25.47 -13.92
C THR A 81 0.69 25.70 -13.99
N SER A 82 -0.03 24.77 -14.61
CA SER A 82 -1.50 24.81 -14.67
C SER A 82 -2.10 24.53 -13.30
N LYS A 83 -2.93 25.46 -12.81
CA LYS A 83 -3.68 25.28 -11.56
C LYS A 83 -4.74 24.19 -11.71
N THR A 84 -5.37 24.10 -12.89
CA THR A 84 -6.35 23.04 -13.17
C THR A 84 -5.68 21.67 -13.14
N LEU A 85 -4.50 21.52 -13.76
CA LEU A 85 -3.72 20.29 -13.73
C LEU A 85 -3.29 19.93 -12.30
N GLN A 86 -2.78 20.91 -11.54
CA GLN A 86 -2.46 20.70 -10.13
C GLN A 86 -3.68 20.22 -9.34
N ARG A 87 -4.87 20.77 -9.62
CA ARG A 87 -6.10 20.37 -8.93
C ARG A 87 -6.59 18.98 -9.34
N ILE A 88 -6.41 18.58 -10.60
CA ILE A 88 -6.65 17.20 -11.07
C ILE A 88 -5.73 16.25 -10.30
N HIS A 89 -4.44 16.56 -10.24
CA HIS A 89 -3.45 15.77 -9.49
C HIS A 89 -3.84 15.64 -8.01
N GLU A 90 -4.13 16.75 -7.32
CA GLU A 90 -4.57 16.72 -5.92
C GLU A 90 -5.84 15.89 -5.70
N THR A 91 -6.77 15.93 -6.66
CA THR A 91 -8.04 15.20 -6.56
C THR A 91 -7.84 13.70 -6.79
N LEU A 92 -6.98 13.32 -7.73
CA LEU A 92 -6.57 11.93 -7.93
C LEU A 92 -5.73 11.39 -6.77
N ASP A 93 -4.87 12.23 -6.17
CA ASP A 93 -4.06 11.87 -5.02
C ASP A 93 -4.93 11.50 -3.80
N ARG A 94 -6.12 12.11 -3.67
CA ARG A 94 -7.11 11.73 -2.64
C ARG A 94 -7.74 10.35 -2.88
N CYS A 95 -7.66 9.78 -4.08
CA CYS A 95 -8.13 8.42 -4.33
C CYS A 95 -7.16 7.38 -3.72
N LEU A 96 -5.85 7.61 -3.84
CA LEU A 96 -4.81 6.75 -3.26
C LEU A 96 -4.47 7.08 -1.80
N SER A 97 -4.86 8.25 -1.29
CA SER A 97 -4.73 8.59 0.13
C SER A 97 -5.45 7.60 1.06
N SER A 98 -6.41 6.84 0.53
CA SER A 98 -7.05 5.71 1.21
C SER A 98 -6.04 4.66 1.71
N PHE A 99 -4.88 4.56 1.07
CA PHE A 99 -3.79 3.66 1.46
C PHE A 99 -2.64 4.36 2.20
N ALA A 100 -2.58 5.69 2.26
CA ALA A 100 -1.48 6.40 2.91
C ALA A 100 -1.46 6.13 4.42
N LEU A 101 -0.29 6.00 5.05
CA LEU A 101 -0.17 6.04 6.50
C LEU A 101 0.23 7.45 6.98
N ASP A 102 -0.67 8.42 6.80
CA ASP A 102 -0.47 9.80 7.28
C ASP A 102 -1.70 10.35 8.05
N PRO A 103 -1.55 10.76 9.33
CA PRO A 103 -2.64 11.32 10.13
C PRO A 103 -3.16 12.69 9.63
N LYS A 104 -2.42 13.40 8.78
CA LYS A 104 -2.87 14.66 8.15
C LYS A 104 -3.89 14.40 7.04
N LEU A 105 -3.89 13.20 6.46
CA LEU A 105 -4.68 12.84 5.29
C LEU A 105 -5.77 11.83 5.61
N THR A 106 -5.62 11.09 6.71
CA THR A 106 -6.51 9.99 7.06
C THR A 106 -7.20 10.27 8.39
N LEU A 107 -8.48 9.93 8.47
CA LEU A 107 -9.22 10.02 9.73
C LEU A 107 -8.74 8.91 10.68
N PRO A 108 -8.76 9.12 12.01
CA PRO A 108 -8.42 8.08 12.97
C PRO A 108 -9.24 6.80 12.73
N CYS A 109 -8.55 5.67 12.64
CA CYS A 109 -9.17 4.37 12.37
C CYS A 109 -9.68 3.71 13.67
N ARG A 110 -10.95 3.30 13.66
CA ARG A 110 -11.64 2.60 14.75
C ARG A 110 -11.64 1.09 14.52
N ARG A 111 -11.92 0.33 15.59
CA ARG A 111 -11.91 -1.14 15.58
C ARG A 111 -12.88 -1.72 14.56
N ASN A 112 -14.00 -1.04 14.39
CA ASN A 112 -15.09 -1.48 13.52
C ASN A 112 -14.91 -1.02 12.07
N ASP A 113 -13.80 -0.33 11.74
CA ASP A 113 -13.51 0.15 10.39
C ASP A 113 -12.79 -0.92 9.53
N TYR A 114 -12.49 -2.09 10.10
CA TYR A 114 -11.92 -3.22 9.38
C TYR A 114 -12.39 -4.59 9.91
N ASN A 115 -12.38 -5.58 9.03
CA ASN A 115 -12.71 -6.96 9.36
C ASN A 115 -11.46 -7.76 9.75
N LEU A 116 -11.34 -8.10 11.03
CA LEU A 116 -10.18 -8.83 11.56
C LEU A 116 -10.02 -10.24 10.96
N LYS A 117 -11.10 -10.89 10.54
CA LYS A 117 -11.01 -12.18 9.83
C LYS A 117 -10.36 -12.03 8.46
N GLU A 118 -10.67 -10.96 7.74
CA GLU A 118 -10.03 -10.66 6.45
C GLU A 118 -8.55 -10.28 6.64
N VAL A 119 -8.26 -9.47 7.67
CA VAL A 119 -6.88 -9.07 8.02
C VAL A 119 -5.99 -10.28 8.27
N TYR A 120 -6.49 -11.26 9.03
CA TYR A 120 -5.76 -12.50 9.33
C TYR A 120 -5.99 -13.61 8.30
N SER A 121 -6.67 -13.33 7.19
CA SER A 121 -6.95 -14.33 6.14
C SER A 121 -7.59 -15.61 6.70
N CYS A 122 -8.49 -15.47 7.67
CA CYS A 122 -9.12 -16.57 8.38
C CYS A 122 -10.05 -17.35 7.43
N GLY A 123 -9.75 -18.62 7.22
CA GLY A 123 -10.52 -19.48 6.31
C GLY A 123 -10.07 -19.43 4.86
N ASP A 124 -9.06 -18.62 4.52
CA ASP A 124 -8.42 -18.69 3.21
C ASP A 124 -7.73 -20.04 3.04
N GLU A 125 -7.89 -20.61 1.85
CA GLU A 125 -7.19 -21.81 1.42
C GLU A 125 -5.71 -21.50 1.15
N VAL A 126 -4.86 -22.47 1.44
CA VAL A 126 -3.43 -22.44 1.13
C VAL A 126 -3.20 -23.14 -0.20
N GLY A 127 -2.21 -22.72 -0.98
CA GLY A 127 -1.98 -23.25 -2.32
C GLY A 127 -2.79 -22.55 -3.42
N VAL A 128 -3.50 -21.47 -3.08
CA VAL A 128 -4.08 -20.53 -4.03
C VAL A 128 -3.45 -19.14 -3.85
N PRO A 129 -3.30 -18.33 -4.92
CA PRO A 129 -2.80 -16.97 -4.79
C PRO A 129 -3.67 -16.15 -3.82
N PHE A 130 -3.06 -15.55 -2.81
CA PHE A 130 -3.72 -14.54 -1.97
C PHE A 130 -3.98 -13.25 -2.72
N ILE A 131 -3.03 -12.89 -3.60
CA ILE A 131 -3.09 -11.70 -4.45
C ILE A 131 -3.40 -12.18 -5.86
N ASP A 132 -4.67 -12.08 -6.23
CA ASP A 132 -5.16 -12.46 -7.54
C ASP A 132 -4.90 -11.34 -8.58
N HIS A 133 -4.48 -11.75 -9.77
CA HIS A 133 -4.14 -10.83 -10.87
C HIS A 133 -5.36 -10.30 -11.64
N GLU A 134 -6.47 -11.02 -11.61
CA GLU A 134 -7.71 -10.65 -12.32
C GLU A 134 -8.66 -9.91 -11.37
N ASN A 135 -8.79 -10.42 -10.14
CA ASN A 135 -9.76 -9.98 -9.16
C ASN A 135 -9.07 -9.59 -7.84
N LEU A 136 -8.18 -8.60 -7.89
CA LEU A 136 -7.52 -8.09 -6.69
C LEU A 136 -8.55 -7.64 -5.64
N ALA A 137 -8.51 -8.27 -4.46
CA ALA A 137 -9.44 -7.98 -3.36
C ALA A 137 -9.11 -6.65 -2.65
N ILE A 138 -9.39 -5.52 -3.31
CA ILE A 138 -9.12 -4.16 -2.79
C ILE A 138 -9.75 -3.94 -1.41
N GLY A 139 -10.93 -4.51 -1.16
CA GLY A 139 -11.59 -4.46 0.15
C GLY A 139 -10.70 -4.97 1.27
N ARG A 140 -10.10 -6.15 1.07
CA ARG A 140 -9.18 -6.79 2.02
C ARG A 140 -7.90 -6.00 2.23
N LEU A 141 -7.30 -5.48 1.15
CA LEU A 141 -6.11 -4.62 1.28
C LEU A 141 -6.40 -3.38 2.13
N LEU A 142 -7.62 -2.82 2.02
CA LEU A 142 -8.03 -1.70 2.85
C LEU A 142 -8.30 -2.11 4.31
N ASP A 143 -8.84 -3.30 4.55
CA ASP A 143 -8.95 -3.86 5.91
C ASP A 143 -7.57 -4.00 6.55
N ILE A 144 -6.59 -4.57 5.84
CA ILE A 144 -5.19 -4.70 6.29
C ILE A 144 -4.59 -3.32 6.56
N ARG A 145 -4.78 -2.36 5.65
CA ARG A 145 -4.29 -1.00 5.83
C ARG A 145 -4.92 -0.29 7.04
N HIS A 146 -6.22 -0.46 7.27
CA HIS A 146 -6.92 0.12 8.42
C HIS A 146 -6.44 -0.48 9.74
N PHE A 147 -6.22 -1.80 9.79
CA PHE A 147 -5.58 -2.45 10.93
C PHE A 147 -4.24 -1.78 11.25
N TRP A 148 -3.36 -1.66 10.26
CA TRP A 148 -2.05 -1.03 10.46
C TRP A 148 -2.17 0.44 10.86
N GLN A 149 -3.03 1.22 10.19
CA GLN A 149 -3.25 2.63 10.55
C GLN A 149 -3.65 2.76 12.03
N ARG A 150 -4.58 1.93 12.51
CA ARG A 150 -4.98 1.96 13.91
C ARG A 150 -3.80 1.62 14.81
N HIS A 151 -3.11 0.51 14.56
CA HIS A 151 -2.08 0.02 15.46
C HIS A 151 -0.76 0.81 15.45
N VAL A 152 -0.46 1.55 14.39
CA VAL A 152 0.77 2.39 14.33
C VAL A 152 0.50 3.86 14.66
N MET A 153 -0.74 4.35 14.57
CA MET A 153 -1.05 5.78 14.80
C MET A 153 -1.87 6.07 16.06
N ASN A 154 -2.66 5.11 16.54
CA ASN A 154 -3.53 5.34 17.68
C ASN A 154 -2.76 5.18 18.99
N SER A 155 -2.68 6.26 19.79
CA SER A 155 -1.98 6.25 21.08
C SER A 155 -2.61 5.35 22.15
N PHE A 156 -3.83 4.86 21.93
CA PHE A 156 -4.46 3.88 22.82
C PHE A 156 -4.07 2.44 22.50
N GLU A 157 -3.41 2.17 21.37
CA GLU A 157 -2.89 0.85 21.04
C GLU A 157 -1.51 0.68 21.65
N LEU A 158 -1.34 -0.36 22.47
CA LEU A 158 -0.08 -0.70 23.15
C LEU A 158 0.76 -1.72 22.34
N SER A 159 0.75 -1.60 21.01
CA SER A 159 1.44 -2.51 20.10
C SER A 159 2.60 -1.83 19.36
N PHE A 160 2.34 -1.29 18.17
CA PHE A 160 3.38 -0.79 17.25
C PHE A 160 3.52 0.74 17.25
N ARG A 161 2.62 1.45 17.92
CA ARG A 161 2.55 2.91 17.87
C ARG A 161 3.82 3.57 18.38
N ASP A 162 4.38 3.07 19.48
CA ASP A 162 5.52 3.70 20.14
C ASP A 162 6.78 3.56 19.29
N SER A 163 7.14 2.33 18.86
CA SER A 163 8.26 2.10 17.96
C SER A 163 8.09 2.81 16.61
N PHE A 164 6.88 2.84 16.04
CA PHE A 164 6.63 3.62 14.82
C PHE A 164 6.80 5.13 15.03
N SER A 165 6.44 5.66 16.19
CA SER A 165 6.57 7.09 16.47
C SER A 165 8.02 7.54 16.63
N GLU A 166 8.89 6.65 17.11
CA GLU A 166 10.33 6.86 17.31
C GLU A 166 11.14 6.83 16.02
N LEU A 167 10.58 6.28 14.94
CA LEU A 167 11.23 6.28 13.64
C LEU A 167 11.54 7.72 13.16
N PRO A 168 12.74 7.97 12.60
CA PRO A 168 13.05 9.21 11.90
C PRO A 168 12.04 9.55 10.80
N GLU A 169 11.73 10.83 10.62
CA GLU A 169 10.72 11.26 9.62
C GLU A 169 11.09 10.92 8.17
N ASP A 170 12.38 10.76 7.87
CA ASP A 170 12.89 10.41 6.55
C ASP A 170 12.70 8.94 6.19
N VAL A 171 12.59 8.05 7.18
CA VAL A 171 12.34 6.60 7.01
C VAL A 171 10.88 6.21 7.25
N LYS A 172 10.02 7.14 7.70
CA LYS A 172 8.57 6.90 7.79
C LYS A 172 7.92 6.79 6.41
N PRO A 173 6.76 6.09 6.29
CA PRO A 173 6.03 5.98 5.03
C PRO A 173 5.73 7.36 4.45
N LYS A 174 6.20 7.60 3.21
CA LYS A 174 5.91 8.85 2.49
C LYS A 174 4.57 8.73 1.80
N MET A 175 3.82 9.84 1.74
CA MET A 175 2.53 9.91 1.02
C MET A 175 2.68 9.48 -0.44
N ARG A 176 3.77 9.89 -1.07
CA ARG A 176 4.11 9.57 -2.45
C ARG A 176 5.61 9.69 -2.62
N LYS A 177 6.21 8.73 -3.31
CA LYS A 177 7.55 8.89 -3.88
C LYS A 177 7.39 9.27 -5.35
N GLU A 178 8.33 10.06 -5.89
CA GLU A 178 8.35 10.31 -7.33
C GLU A 178 8.28 8.96 -8.03
N ILE A 179 7.34 8.81 -8.98
CA ILE A 179 7.28 7.61 -9.81
C ILE A 179 8.62 7.62 -10.54
N PRO A 180 9.53 6.67 -10.29
CA PRO A 180 10.79 6.69 -11.01
C PRO A 180 10.46 6.58 -12.49
N THR A 181 11.24 7.25 -13.33
CA THR A 181 11.24 7.02 -14.77
C THR A 181 11.43 5.52 -15.10
N GLU A 182 11.99 4.74 -14.17
CA GLU A 182 12.02 3.29 -14.11
C GLU A 182 10.94 2.71 -13.18
N ALA A 183 9.65 2.96 -13.47
CA ALA A 183 8.49 2.55 -12.68
C ALA A 183 8.36 1.02 -12.40
N THR A 184 9.31 0.22 -12.85
CA THR A 184 9.34 -1.25 -12.82
C THR A 184 10.39 -1.85 -11.88
N LYS A 185 11.27 -1.06 -11.27
CA LYS A 185 12.28 -1.61 -10.33
C LYS A 185 11.78 -1.60 -8.89
N LEU A 186 11.75 -2.79 -8.29
CA LEU A 186 11.57 -3.02 -6.86
C LEU A 186 12.61 -2.22 -6.07
N SER A 187 12.20 -1.60 -4.96
CA SER A 187 13.17 -0.93 -4.06
C SER A 187 14.14 -1.95 -3.47
N SER A 188 15.39 -1.54 -3.27
CA SER A 188 16.41 -2.36 -2.62
C SER A 188 16.31 -2.35 -1.11
N SER A 189 15.56 -1.43 -0.49
CA SER A 189 15.43 -1.36 0.96
C SER A 189 13.99 -1.06 1.39
N TRP A 190 13.54 -1.79 2.40
CA TRP A 190 12.19 -1.73 2.95
C TRP A 190 12.21 -1.80 4.48
N LEU A 191 11.22 -1.17 5.11
CA LEU A 191 11.01 -1.18 6.54
C LEU A 191 9.55 -1.57 6.82
N GLY A 192 9.29 -2.35 7.86
CA GLY A 192 7.94 -2.86 8.07
C GLY A 192 7.69 -3.60 9.36
N TYR A 193 6.46 -4.04 9.53
CA TYR A 193 5.99 -4.84 10.66
C TYR A 193 5.20 -6.03 10.15
N TYR A 194 5.14 -7.07 10.98
CA TYR A 194 4.17 -8.15 10.86
C TYR A 194 3.41 -8.27 12.17
N SER A 195 2.21 -8.81 12.10
CA SER A 195 1.42 -9.09 13.29
C SER A 195 0.91 -10.52 13.23
N CYS A 196 0.82 -11.13 14.39
CA CYS A 196 0.48 -12.53 14.57
C CYS A 196 -0.61 -12.66 15.64
N ILE A 197 -1.34 -13.76 15.67
CA ILE A 197 -2.23 -14.09 16.78
C ILE A 197 -2.28 -15.60 16.98
N HIS A 198 -2.08 -16.04 18.21
CA HIS A 198 -2.01 -17.47 18.53
C HIS A 198 -2.66 -17.75 19.89
N PRO A 199 -3.58 -18.74 19.96
CA PRO A 199 -4.19 -19.43 18.82
C PRO A 199 -5.13 -18.50 18.02
N VAL A 200 -5.29 -18.76 16.71
CA VAL A 200 -6.24 -18.02 15.84
C VAL A 200 -7.67 -17.98 16.41
N SER A 201 -8.03 -18.97 17.24
CA SER A 201 -9.32 -19.00 17.95
C SER A 201 -9.57 -17.78 18.85
N ASP A 202 -8.51 -17.09 19.28
CA ASP A 202 -8.59 -15.95 20.19
C ASP A 202 -9.11 -14.69 19.50
N LEU A 203 -9.01 -14.61 18.17
CA LEU A 203 -9.63 -13.58 17.33
C LEU A 203 -11.15 -13.46 17.56
N LEU A 204 -11.79 -14.58 17.95
CA LEU A 204 -13.24 -14.66 18.12
C LEU A 204 -13.67 -14.68 19.59
N LYS A 205 -12.71 -14.84 20.51
CA LYS A 205 -12.99 -15.03 21.93
C LYS A 205 -12.60 -13.83 22.79
N THR A 206 -11.73 -12.97 22.27
CA THR A 206 -11.14 -11.86 23.03
C THR A 206 -11.23 -10.56 22.23
N ASP A 207 -11.09 -9.43 22.91
CA ASP A 207 -10.94 -8.13 22.26
C ASP A 207 -9.51 -7.90 21.71
N ARG A 208 -8.63 -8.89 21.87
CA ARG A 208 -7.24 -8.85 21.41
C ARG A 208 -7.19 -8.93 19.89
N GLN A 209 -6.30 -8.14 19.31
CA GLN A 209 -6.18 -7.99 17.86
C GLN A 209 -4.83 -8.37 17.28
N THR A 210 -3.82 -8.49 18.14
CA THR A 210 -2.44 -8.82 17.79
C THR A 210 -1.78 -9.45 19.00
N CYS A 211 -0.83 -10.35 18.79
CA CYS A 211 0.02 -10.85 19.85
C CYS A 211 1.17 -9.89 20.22
N ALA A 212 1.46 -8.95 19.33
CA ALA A 212 2.56 -7.99 19.40
C ALA A 212 2.23 -6.78 20.29
N ASP A 213 1.72 -7.02 21.49
CA ASP A 213 1.46 -5.99 22.50
C ASP A 213 2.51 -6.03 23.62
N ILE A 214 2.77 -4.86 24.23
CA ILE A 214 3.78 -4.73 25.29
C ILE A 214 3.46 -5.57 26.53
N GLU A 215 2.17 -5.86 26.76
CA GLU A 215 1.75 -6.70 27.89
C GLU A 215 2.29 -8.14 27.75
N ILE A 216 2.52 -8.59 26.52
CA ILE A 216 2.92 -9.97 26.23
C ILE A 216 4.37 -10.09 25.79
N HIS A 217 4.90 -9.13 25.03
CA HIS A 217 6.31 -9.13 24.65
C HIS A 217 7.22 -8.51 25.71
N GLY A 218 6.69 -7.67 26.61
CA GLY A 218 7.46 -6.98 27.63
C GLY A 218 8.33 -5.83 27.11
N GLU A 219 8.56 -5.76 25.80
CA GLU A 219 9.38 -4.76 25.11
C GLU A 219 8.65 -4.23 23.86
N LEU A 220 9.16 -3.13 23.32
CA LEU A 220 8.66 -2.56 22.07
C LEU A 220 9.00 -3.49 20.90
N ILE A 221 8.08 -3.55 19.93
CA ILE A 221 8.29 -4.35 18.73
C ILE A 221 9.07 -3.51 17.73
N ASP A 222 10.29 -3.92 17.44
CA ASP A 222 11.13 -3.29 16.43
C ASP A 222 10.62 -3.61 15.01
N PRO A 223 10.68 -2.63 14.08
CA PRO A 223 10.41 -2.89 12.68
C PRO A 223 11.50 -3.77 12.06
N MET A 224 11.09 -4.59 11.10
CA MET A 224 11.98 -5.39 10.26
C MET A 224 12.51 -4.55 9.10
N THR A 225 13.78 -4.72 8.77
CA THR A 225 14.39 -4.21 7.53
C THR A 225 14.48 -5.33 6.50
N LEU A 226 14.29 -5.02 5.22
CA LEU A 226 14.60 -5.92 4.11
C LEU A 226 15.53 -5.23 3.14
N ASP A 227 16.72 -5.80 2.94
CA ASP A 227 17.68 -5.34 1.95
C ASP A 227 17.77 -6.35 0.82
N LEU A 228 17.34 -5.92 -0.37
CA LEU A 228 17.08 -6.77 -1.54
C LEU A 228 18.01 -6.41 -2.71
N LYS A 229 18.48 -7.44 -3.41
CA LYS A 229 19.23 -7.37 -4.67
C LYS A 229 18.58 -8.26 -5.73
N PRO A 230 18.73 -7.96 -7.03
CA PRO A 230 18.29 -8.86 -8.09
C PRO A 230 18.94 -10.23 -7.98
N SER A 231 18.20 -11.28 -8.32
CA SER A 231 18.67 -12.67 -8.28
C SER A 231 18.33 -13.40 -9.58
N GLU A 232 19.13 -14.41 -9.92
CA GLU A 232 18.84 -15.35 -11.02
C GLU A 232 18.14 -16.62 -10.51
N HIS A 233 18.01 -16.79 -9.19
CA HIS A 233 17.38 -17.95 -8.60
C HIS A 233 15.87 -17.97 -8.83
N PHE A 234 15.33 -19.17 -9.09
CA PHE A 234 13.90 -19.38 -9.36
C PHE A 234 13.11 -19.75 -8.10
N TRP A 235 11.79 -19.66 -8.18
CA TRP A 235 10.88 -20.00 -7.09
C TRP A 235 10.81 -21.53 -6.87
N PRO A 236 11.19 -22.05 -5.69
CA PRO A 236 11.18 -23.50 -5.45
C PRO A 236 9.79 -24.15 -5.56
N GLU A 237 9.73 -25.42 -5.94
CA GLU A 237 8.47 -26.18 -6.06
C GLU A 237 7.76 -26.30 -4.70
N LYS A 238 8.51 -26.49 -3.61
CA LYS A 238 7.98 -26.52 -2.23
C LYS A 238 7.25 -25.21 -1.91
N CYS A 239 7.83 -24.06 -2.28
CA CYS A 239 7.20 -22.76 -2.13
C CYS A 239 5.94 -22.65 -2.99
N SER A 240 6.01 -23.09 -4.25
CA SER A 240 4.89 -23.03 -5.21
C SER A 240 3.65 -23.80 -4.77
N LYS A 241 3.80 -24.85 -3.95
CA LYS A 241 2.68 -25.62 -3.39
C LYS A 241 1.86 -24.84 -2.37
N ILE A 242 2.47 -23.85 -1.71
CA ILE A 242 1.86 -23.08 -0.62
C ILE A 242 1.53 -21.66 -1.09
N ILE A 243 2.49 -21.00 -1.76
CA ILE A 243 2.35 -19.70 -2.42
C ILE A 243 2.63 -19.92 -3.92
N PRO A 244 1.59 -20.24 -4.71
CA PRO A 244 1.76 -20.49 -6.14
C PRO A 244 2.10 -19.22 -6.92
N LEU A 245 2.71 -19.39 -8.09
CA LEU A 245 2.82 -18.31 -9.08
C LEU A 245 1.41 -17.89 -9.54
N ALA A 246 1.22 -16.61 -9.82
CA ALA A 246 -0.06 -16.08 -10.29
C ALA A 246 0.06 -15.55 -11.73
N GLY A 247 -1.10 -15.28 -12.33
CA GLY A 247 -1.20 -14.81 -13.71
C GLY A 247 -0.95 -15.90 -14.76
N GLY A 248 -0.67 -15.48 -15.99
CA GLY A 248 -0.50 -16.35 -17.15
C GLY A 248 0.96 -16.66 -17.48
N PRO A 249 1.20 -17.42 -18.58
CA PRO A 249 2.54 -17.71 -19.09
C PRO A 249 3.37 -16.45 -19.38
N ASP A 250 2.70 -15.37 -19.80
CA ASP A 250 3.34 -14.11 -20.19
C ASP A 250 3.51 -13.13 -19.02
N THR A 251 3.15 -13.54 -17.79
CA THR A 251 3.33 -12.69 -16.61
C THR A 251 4.81 -12.45 -16.37
N LYS A 252 5.19 -11.16 -16.46
CA LYS A 252 6.56 -10.71 -16.24
C LYS A 252 6.93 -10.88 -14.76
N ARG A 253 8.01 -11.63 -14.53
CA ARG A 253 8.55 -11.94 -13.20
C ARG A 253 9.95 -11.38 -13.03
N THR A 254 10.26 -10.91 -11.83
CA THR A 254 11.61 -10.47 -11.46
C THR A 254 11.95 -11.09 -10.12
N TYR A 255 13.07 -11.80 -10.07
CA TYR A 255 13.52 -12.51 -8.87
C TYR A 255 14.50 -11.65 -8.09
N PHE A 256 14.50 -11.83 -6.77
CA PHE A 256 15.36 -11.12 -5.85
C PHE A 256 15.75 -12.01 -4.69
N GLU A 257 16.83 -11.63 -4.02
CA GLU A 257 17.31 -12.22 -2.79
C GLU A 257 17.88 -11.13 -1.88
N GLY A 258 18.13 -11.44 -0.62
CA GLY A 258 18.49 -10.42 0.34
C GLY A 258 18.64 -10.90 1.76
N LYS A 259 18.63 -9.93 2.68
CA LYS A 259 18.68 -10.15 4.13
C LYS A 259 17.57 -9.40 4.84
N GLN A 260 17.08 -10.01 5.91
CA GLN A 260 16.15 -9.38 6.85
C GLN A 260 16.83 -9.26 8.21
N SER A 261 16.75 -8.10 8.84
CA SER A 261 17.23 -7.88 10.21
C SER A 261 16.26 -7.00 11.01
N SER A 262 16.53 -6.82 12.30
CA SER A 262 15.84 -5.82 13.13
C SER A 262 16.41 -4.43 12.85
N TYR A 263 15.56 -3.42 12.74
CA TYR A 263 15.98 -2.03 12.46
C TYR A 263 16.96 -1.48 13.50
N ASN A 264 16.73 -1.77 14.79
CA ASN A 264 17.59 -1.33 15.89
C ASN A 264 18.69 -2.35 16.24
N GLY A 265 18.71 -3.52 15.58
CA GLY A 265 19.68 -4.60 15.77
C GLY A 265 20.49 -4.90 14.50
N PRO A 266 21.21 -3.93 13.91
CA PRO A 266 21.93 -4.14 12.65
C PRO A 266 23.09 -5.14 12.75
N ASP A 267 23.55 -5.44 13.97
CA ASP A 267 24.64 -6.39 14.24
C ASP A 267 24.15 -7.84 14.39
N GLU A 268 22.83 -8.09 14.32
CA GLU A 268 22.26 -9.44 14.35
C GLU A 268 22.48 -10.19 13.03
N VAL A 269 22.61 -11.51 13.11
CA VAL A 269 22.72 -12.35 11.91
C VAL A 269 21.41 -12.25 11.13
N GLY A 270 21.48 -11.62 9.96
CA GLY A 270 20.30 -11.42 9.14
C GLY A 270 19.75 -12.73 8.55
N ASN A 271 18.43 -12.88 8.62
CA ASN A 271 17.70 -13.99 8.01
C ASN A 271 17.79 -13.92 6.49
N HIS A 272 17.78 -15.07 5.83
CA HIS A 272 17.85 -15.13 4.37
C HIS A 272 16.50 -14.76 3.75
N VAL A 273 16.56 -13.96 2.69
CA VAL A 273 15.39 -13.56 1.90
C VAL A 273 15.56 -14.02 0.46
N PHE A 274 14.53 -14.63 -0.11
CA PHE A 274 14.43 -14.83 -1.56
C PHE A 274 12.98 -14.75 -2.02
N GLY A 275 12.76 -14.29 -3.24
CA GLY A 275 11.41 -14.01 -3.70
C GLY A 275 11.32 -13.54 -5.14
N PHE A 276 10.12 -13.12 -5.51
CA PHE A 276 9.84 -12.57 -6.81
C PHE A 276 8.73 -11.52 -6.76
N THR A 277 8.69 -10.68 -7.79
CA THR A 277 7.56 -9.81 -8.13
C THR A 277 6.89 -10.26 -9.41
N GLU A 278 5.58 -10.08 -9.50
CA GLU A 278 4.75 -10.30 -10.68
C GLU A 278 3.98 -9.01 -11.01
N GLU A 279 4.03 -8.57 -12.28
CA GLU A 279 3.23 -7.42 -12.73
C GLU A 279 1.74 -7.80 -12.82
N ILE A 280 0.88 -7.01 -12.19
CA ILE A 280 -0.59 -7.13 -12.31
C ILE A 280 -1.02 -6.21 -13.45
N ALA A 281 -1.37 -6.81 -14.59
CA ALA A 281 -1.69 -6.08 -15.81
C ALA A 281 -2.98 -5.24 -15.68
N ALA A 282 -3.93 -5.71 -14.87
CA ALA A 282 -5.18 -5.00 -14.64
C ALA A 282 -4.98 -3.72 -13.83
N SER A 283 -5.64 -2.64 -14.24
CA SER A 283 -5.75 -1.44 -13.42
C SER A 283 -6.80 -1.66 -12.34
N HIS A 284 -6.47 -1.36 -11.09
CA HIS A 284 -7.40 -1.44 -9.97
C HIS A 284 -7.63 -0.04 -9.38
N GLY A 285 -8.91 0.32 -9.19
CA GLY A 285 -9.29 1.65 -8.73
C GLY A 285 -8.95 2.79 -9.69
N GLY A 286 -8.79 2.50 -11.00
CA GLY A 286 -8.40 3.47 -12.02
C GLY A 286 -6.89 3.68 -12.16
N PHE A 287 -6.06 2.92 -11.44
CA PHE A 287 -4.61 3.04 -11.46
C PHE A 287 -3.95 1.73 -11.90
N GLY A 288 -3.02 1.81 -12.86
CA GLY A 288 -2.14 0.71 -13.25
C GLY A 288 -0.87 0.66 -12.39
N GLY A 289 -0.01 -0.31 -12.66
CA GLY A 289 1.29 -0.46 -11.97
C GLY A 289 1.23 -1.21 -10.64
N TRP A 290 0.16 -1.97 -10.41
CA TRP A 290 0.07 -2.88 -9.28
C TRP A 290 1.06 -4.04 -9.49
N MET A 291 1.71 -4.48 -8.42
CA MET A 291 2.56 -5.66 -8.46
C MET A 291 2.19 -6.59 -7.32
N ARG A 292 2.24 -7.90 -7.58
CA ARG A 292 2.28 -8.92 -6.54
C ARG A 292 3.74 -9.14 -6.15
N ILE A 293 4.00 -9.30 -4.87
CA ILE A 293 5.30 -9.69 -4.35
C ILE A 293 5.14 -10.91 -3.46
N CYS A 294 6.02 -11.90 -3.65
CA CYS A 294 6.11 -13.09 -2.81
C CYS A 294 7.56 -13.26 -2.36
N PHE A 295 7.78 -13.58 -1.09
CA PHE A 295 9.13 -13.88 -0.60
C PHE A 295 9.10 -14.84 0.58
N MET A 296 10.24 -15.47 0.84
CA MET A 296 10.49 -16.30 2.01
C MET A 296 11.48 -15.58 2.91
N LEU A 297 11.24 -15.65 4.22
CA LEU A 297 12.23 -15.41 5.26
C LEU A 297 12.61 -16.77 5.84
N VAL A 298 13.90 -17.09 5.80
CA VAL A 298 14.45 -18.34 6.33
C VAL A 298 15.42 -17.98 7.43
N ASP A 299 15.26 -18.65 8.56
CA ASP A 299 16.10 -18.51 9.74
C ASP A 299 17.59 -18.51 9.37
N GLY A 300 18.30 -17.52 9.89
CA GLY A 300 19.69 -17.24 9.61
C GLY A 300 20.68 -17.93 10.54
N GLU A 301 20.21 -18.76 11.49
CA GLU A 301 21.09 -19.48 12.41
C GLU A 301 22.17 -20.26 11.64
N VAL A 302 23.42 -19.94 11.98
CA VAL A 302 24.64 -20.43 11.33
C VAL A 302 24.79 -21.91 11.68
N ASP A 303 24.81 -22.79 10.69
CA ASP A 303 25.51 -24.06 10.85
C ASP A 303 27.00 -23.67 10.96
N ASP A 304 27.50 -23.52 12.19
CA ASP A 304 28.90 -23.21 12.53
C ASP A 304 29.92 -24.25 11.99
N GLU A 305 29.49 -25.22 11.19
CA GLU A 305 30.32 -26.28 10.61
C GLU A 305 30.63 -26.10 9.12
N ASP A 306 29.96 -25.20 8.39
CA ASP A 306 30.23 -24.94 6.97
C ASP A 306 31.14 -23.71 6.82
N GLU A 307 32.46 -23.90 6.98
CA GLU A 307 33.50 -22.91 6.66
C GLU A 307 33.53 -22.50 5.17
N ASP A 308 32.73 -23.15 4.32
CA ASP A 308 32.56 -22.81 2.93
C ASP A 308 31.36 -21.85 2.77
N ASN A 309 31.69 -20.58 2.53
CA ASN A 309 30.80 -19.46 2.26
C ASN A 309 30.05 -19.61 0.91
N GLU A 310 29.51 -20.79 0.62
CA GLU A 310 28.69 -21.07 -0.56
C GLU A 310 27.30 -20.45 -0.36
N GLU A 311 26.88 -19.65 -1.34
CA GLU A 311 25.57 -19.01 -1.35
C GLU A 311 24.47 -20.11 -1.38
N LYS A 312 23.84 -20.36 -0.23
CA LYS A 312 22.78 -21.39 -0.09
C LYS A 312 21.64 -21.08 -1.06
N THR A 313 21.41 -21.97 -2.04
CA THR A 313 20.32 -21.81 -3.02
C THR A 313 18.95 -21.84 -2.33
N PRO A 314 17.90 -21.18 -2.90
CA PRO A 314 16.56 -21.21 -2.33
C PRO A 314 16.00 -22.61 -2.05
N SER A 315 16.33 -23.60 -2.89
CA SER A 315 15.89 -24.98 -2.68
C SER A 315 16.48 -25.61 -1.42
N LEU A 316 17.75 -25.32 -1.11
CA LEU A 316 18.43 -25.79 0.10
C LEU A 316 17.93 -25.06 1.34
N LEU A 317 17.67 -23.76 1.24
CA LEU A 317 17.11 -22.98 2.35
C LEU A 317 15.74 -23.50 2.80
N MET A 318 14.94 -24.03 1.86
CA MET A 318 13.66 -24.69 2.17
C MET A 318 13.80 -26.05 2.88
N GLU A 319 15.03 -26.52 3.11
CA GLU A 319 15.34 -27.72 3.89
C GLU A 319 15.82 -27.39 5.31
N SER A 320 15.93 -26.09 5.64
CA SER A 320 16.31 -25.62 6.97
C SER A 320 15.43 -26.23 8.07
N GLU A 321 16.07 -26.67 9.16
CA GLU A 321 15.38 -27.13 10.37
C GLU A 321 14.75 -25.96 11.15
N GLY A 322 15.26 -24.74 10.99
CA GLY A 322 14.75 -23.50 11.58
C GLY A 322 13.39 -23.06 11.03
N TRP A 323 12.89 -21.90 11.48
CA TRP A 323 11.60 -21.41 11.01
C TRP A 323 11.67 -20.90 9.55
N ILE A 324 10.55 -21.02 8.84
CA ILE A 324 10.43 -20.56 7.45
C ILE A 324 9.09 -19.83 7.33
N HIS A 325 9.14 -18.53 7.02
CA HIS A 325 7.95 -17.70 6.87
C HIS A 325 7.78 -17.26 5.42
N GLY A 326 6.61 -17.51 4.85
CA GLY A 326 6.24 -17.08 3.50
C GLY A 326 5.40 -15.82 3.55
N TYR A 327 5.67 -14.89 2.64
CA TYR A 327 5.02 -13.59 2.54
C TYR A 327 4.41 -13.43 1.15
N GLU A 328 3.20 -12.91 1.10
CA GLU A 328 2.50 -12.59 -0.14
C GLU A 328 1.72 -11.28 0.01
N ALA A 329 1.98 -10.30 -0.87
CA ALA A 329 1.38 -8.97 -0.81
C ALA A 329 1.19 -8.30 -2.16
N ALA A 330 0.34 -7.28 -2.17
CA ALA A 330 0.29 -6.29 -3.23
C ALA A 330 1.20 -5.10 -2.90
N ILE A 331 1.97 -4.64 -3.88
CA ILE A 331 2.67 -3.35 -3.85
C ILE A 331 1.74 -2.32 -4.47
N ILE A 332 1.38 -1.32 -3.67
CA ILE A 332 0.45 -0.26 -4.08
C ILE A 332 1.15 0.76 -4.99
N PRO A 333 0.58 1.11 -6.15
CA PRO A 333 1.12 2.14 -7.04
C PRO A 333 1.24 3.50 -6.35
N GLY A 334 2.28 4.27 -6.68
CA GLY A 334 2.43 5.66 -6.26
C GLY A 334 2.72 5.89 -4.77
N GLY A 335 2.79 4.85 -3.94
CA GLY A 335 3.08 4.94 -2.50
C GLY A 335 3.76 3.71 -1.91
N ARG A 336 4.37 2.88 -2.78
CA ARG A 336 5.33 1.78 -2.51
C ARG A 336 5.24 1.18 -1.11
N MET A 337 4.06 0.65 -0.84
CA MET A 337 3.76 -0.06 0.38
C MET A 337 3.30 -1.46 0.02
N MET A 338 3.90 -2.46 0.64
CA MET A 338 3.45 -3.84 0.62
C MET A 338 2.34 -3.99 1.66
N LEU A 339 1.19 -4.51 1.24
CA LEU A 339 0.14 -4.95 2.14
C LEU A 339 -0.23 -6.38 1.80
N GLY A 340 -0.17 -7.26 2.79
CA GLY A 340 -0.51 -8.64 2.56
C GLY A 340 -0.47 -9.50 3.81
N ARG A 341 -0.21 -10.79 3.60
CA ARG A 341 -0.16 -11.80 4.65
C ARG A 341 1.19 -12.48 4.71
N TRP A 342 1.61 -12.83 5.92
CA TRP A 342 2.66 -13.80 6.16
C TRP A 342 2.02 -15.10 6.67
N LEU A 343 2.72 -16.22 6.49
CA LEU A 343 2.35 -17.52 7.04
C LEU A 343 3.59 -18.35 7.38
N ASP A 344 3.44 -19.25 8.35
CA ASP A 344 4.42 -20.29 8.66
C ASP A 344 4.34 -21.39 7.59
N MET A 345 5.46 -21.65 6.92
CA MET A 345 5.54 -22.61 5.82
C MET A 345 5.55 -24.06 6.30
N LYS A 346 5.83 -24.30 7.59
CA LYS A 346 5.78 -25.61 8.25
C LYS A 346 4.42 -25.83 8.93
N ALA A 347 3.79 -24.78 9.44
CA ALA A 347 2.48 -24.79 10.09
C ALA A 347 1.55 -23.68 9.56
N THR A 348 0.95 -23.91 8.38
CA THR A 348 0.24 -22.87 7.59
C THR A 348 -1.05 -22.34 8.22
N ASP A 349 -1.45 -22.86 9.38
CA ASP A 349 -2.50 -22.26 10.21
C ASP A 349 -2.03 -20.99 10.93
N ALA A 350 -0.73 -20.88 11.24
CA ALA A 350 -0.11 -19.65 11.73
C ALA A 350 0.11 -18.67 10.58
N ARG A 351 -0.60 -17.54 10.64
CA ARG A 351 -0.58 -16.48 9.62
C ARG A 351 -1.02 -15.15 10.21
N GLY A 352 -0.74 -14.07 9.51
CA GLY A 352 -1.24 -12.74 9.90
C GLY A 352 -0.90 -11.65 8.90
N PRO A 353 -1.33 -10.41 9.17
CA PRO A 353 -1.06 -9.30 8.27
C PRO A 353 0.40 -8.87 8.38
N PHE A 354 0.91 -8.25 7.32
CA PHE A 354 2.15 -7.50 7.37
C PHE A 354 2.03 -6.22 6.56
N ILE A 355 2.97 -5.31 6.82
CA ILE A 355 3.14 -4.06 6.10
C ILE A 355 4.63 -3.78 5.92
N PHE A 356 5.04 -3.42 4.71
CA PHE A 356 6.36 -2.83 4.45
C PHE A 356 6.19 -1.58 3.62
N TRP A 357 7.06 -0.59 3.80
CA TRP A 357 7.20 0.54 2.90
C TRP A 357 8.66 0.67 2.50
N ASP A 358 8.90 1.17 1.30
CA ASP A 358 10.28 1.40 0.88
C ASP A 358 10.85 2.61 1.63
N VAL A 359 12.16 2.60 1.93
CA VAL A 359 12.86 3.70 2.60
C VAL A 359 13.69 4.51 1.62
#